data_AF-A0A3C2BX78-F1
#
_entry.id   AF-A0A3C2BX78-F1
#
_cell.length_a   1.000
_cell.length_b   1.000
_cell.length_c   1.000
_cell.angle_alpha   90.00
_cell.angle_beta   90.00
_cell.angle_gamma   90.00
#
_symmetry.space_group_name_H-M   'P 1'
#
loop_
_entity.id
_entity.type
_entity.pdbx_description
1 polymer ?
#
loop_
_entity_poly.entity_id
_entity_poly.type
_entity_poly.pdbx_seq_one_letter_code
_entity_poly.pdbx_strand_id
1 'polypeptide(L)'
;MTQTTLKPAPGDPAKKARLVIWILLGLIVAAGVIWYASFSASKPAPPTPQPAADAQLVREDSHRITSPAVEKAQLVEFLDFECESCRAAQPLVEELKKEYGDQITFVNRYFPLPG
;
A
#
# COMPACT_ATOMS: atom_id res chain seq x y z
N MET A 1 34.60 -82.21 18.23
CA MET A 1 34.65 -80.76 18.47
C MET A 1 35.36 -80.12 17.29
N THR A 2 34.64 -79.51 16.35
CA THR A 2 35.27 -78.55 15.44
C THR A 2 34.22 -77.56 14.94
N GLN A 3 34.30 -76.36 15.51
CA GLN A 3 33.61 -75.17 15.03
C GLN A 3 34.38 -74.61 13.83
N THR A 4 33.66 -74.23 12.77
CA THR A 4 34.18 -73.30 11.76
C THR A 4 33.10 -72.27 11.44
N THR A 5 33.07 -71.26 12.29
CA THR A 5 32.92 -69.83 11.98
C THR A 5 32.37 -69.43 10.59
N LEU A 6 31.12 -68.96 10.59
CA LEU A 6 30.54 -68.18 9.49
C LEU A 6 31.20 -66.80 9.42
N LYS A 7 31.83 -66.48 8.28
CA LYS A 7 32.35 -65.16 7.93
C LYS A 7 31.18 -64.23 7.59
N PRO A 8 31.03 -63.04 8.22
CA PRO A 8 29.95 -62.12 7.88
C PRO A 8 30.20 -61.51 6.49
N ALA A 9 29.17 -61.51 5.65
CA ALA A 9 29.22 -60.95 4.29
C ALA A 9 29.49 -59.43 4.33
N PRO A 10 30.32 -58.89 3.43
CA PRO A 10 30.59 -57.45 3.39
C PRO A 10 29.35 -56.71 2.89
N GLY A 11 28.98 -55.63 3.58
CA GLY A 11 27.78 -54.84 3.24
C GLY A 11 27.85 -54.24 1.84
N ASP A 12 26.77 -54.40 1.08
CA ASP A 12 26.60 -53.97 -0.31
C ASP A 12 26.89 -52.45 -0.50
N PRO A 13 27.96 -52.08 -1.23
CA PRO A 13 28.34 -50.69 -1.43
C PRO A 13 27.29 -49.89 -2.20
N ALA A 14 26.44 -50.53 -3.02
CA ALA A 14 25.38 -49.85 -3.76
C ALA A 14 24.23 -49.38 -2.84
N LYS A 15 23.95 -50.12 -1.76
CA LYS A 15 22.97 -49.69 -0.75
C LYS A 15 23.49 -48.51 0.05
N LYS A 16 24.78 -48.49 0.37
CA LYS A 16 25.43 -47.35 1.04
C LYS A 16 25.45 -46.10 0.16
N ALA A 17 25.79 -46.25 -1.13
CA ALA A 17 25.76 -45.15 -2.09
C ALA A 17 24.35 -44.55 -2.26
N ARG A 18 23.32 -45.39 -2.38
CA ARG A 18 21.92 -44.94 -2.44
C ARG A 18 21.50 -44.19 -1.17
N LEU A 19 21.86 -44.70 0.01
CA LEU A 19 21.57 -44.02 1.28
C LEU A 19 22.21 -42.63 1.32
N VAL A 20 23.49 -42.51 0.94
CA VAL A 20 24.20 -41.23 0.90
C VAL A 20 23.56 -40.26 -0.08
N ILE A 21 23.18 -40.73 -1.28
CA ILE A 21 22.48 -39.90 -2.29
C ILE A 21 21.16 -39.36 -1.74
N TRP A 22 20.36 -40.18 -1.07
CA TRP A 22 19.09 -39.75 -0.48
C TRP A 22 19.28 -38.75 0.67
N ILE A 23 20.32 -38.93 1.49
CA ILE A 23 20.66 -37.98 2.56
C ILE A 23 21.05 -36.63 1.95
N LEU A 24 21.91 -36.63 0.92
CA LEU A 24 22.33 -35.39 0.25
C LEU A 24 21.16 -34.68 -0.43
N LEU A 25 20.27 -35.42 -1.11
CA LEU A 25 19.04 -34.87 -1.69
C LEU A 25 18.15 -34.24 -0.62
N GLY A 26 17.94 -34.92 0.51
CA GLY A 26 17.17 -34.40 1.64
C GLY A 26 17.75 -33.10 2.20
N LEU A 27 19.08 -33.04 2.35
CA LEU A 27 19.77 -31.84 2.83
C LEU A 27 19.65 -30.66 1.86
N ILE A 28 19.77 -30.91 0.55
CA ILE A 28 19.61 -29.87 -0.48
C ILE A 28 18.18 -29.31 -0.46
N VAL A 29 17.17 -30.19 -0.39
CA VAL A 29 15.77 -29.77 -0.31
C VAL A 29 15.51 -28.97 0.95
N ALA A 30 16.00 -29.43 2.12
CA ALA A 30 15.84 -28.71 3.37
C ALA A 30 16.50 -27.33 3.33
N ALA A 31 17.73 -27.23 2.81
CA ALA A 31 18.41 -25.95 2.64
C ALA A 31 17.66 -25.00 1.69
N GLY A 32 17.12 -25.53 0.58
CA GLY A 32 16.31 -24.76 -0.35
C GLY A 32 15.02 -24.20 0.28
N VAL A 33 14.32 -25.01 1.09
CA VAL A 33 13.11 -24.59 1.80
C VAL A 33 13.43 -23.50 2.84
N ILE A 34 14.51 -23.67 3.60
CA ILE A 34 14.94 -22.69 4.60
C ILE A 34 15.30 -21.36 3.92
N TRP A 35 16.09 -21.40 2.84
CA TRP A 35 16.47 -20.21 2.08
C TRP A 35 15.26 -19.49 1.49
N TYR A 36 14.32 -20.23 0.89
CA TYR A 36 13.10 -19.66 0.33
C TYR A 36 12.23 -18.98 1.39
N ALA A 37 12.05 -19.61 2.55
CA ALA A 37 11.28 -19.05 3.65
C ALA A 37 11.91 -17.75 4.18
N SER A 38 13.24 -17.73 4.39
CA SER A 38 13.95 -16.53 4.81
C SER A 38 13.84 -15.41 3.77
N PHE A 39 14.05 -15.70 2.49
CA PHE A 39 13.95 -14.70 1.42
C PHE A 39 12.53 -14.15 1.24
N SER A 40 11.50 -14.98 1.46
CA SER A 40 10.12 -14.52 1.39
C SER A 40 9.74 -13.64 2.59
N ALA A 41 10.23 -13.95 3.80
CA ALA A 41 9.97 -13.18 5.01
C ALA A 41 10.69 -11.83 5.03
N SER A 42 11.82 -11.69 4.32
CA SER A 42 12.57 -10.43 4.24
C SER A 42 12.01 -9.41 3.23
N LYS A 43 10.93 -9.73 2.51
CA LYS A 43 10.30 -8.77 1.59
C LYS A 43 9.64 -7.64 2.39
N PRO A 44 10.03 -6.36 2.19
CA PRO A 44 9.32 -5.24 2.80
C PRO A 44 7.86 -5.29 2.38
N ALA A 45 6.94 -5.25 3.35
CA ALA A 45 5.53 -5.09 3.05
C ALA A 45 5.33 -3.71 2.37
N PRO A 46 4.43 -3.62 1.37
CA PRO A 46 4.00 -2.32 0.86
C PRO A 46 3.48 -1.47 2.02
N PRO A 47 3.77 -0.16 2.06
CA PRO A 47 3.17 0.71 3.06
C PRO A 47 1.65 0.62 2.93
N THR A 48 0.98 0.18 3.99
CA THR A 48 -0.47 0.23 4.08
C THR A 48 -0.90 1.70 4.02
N PRO A 49 -1.77 2.10 3.07
CA PRO A 49 -2.33 3.44 3.04
C PRO A 49 -3.00 3.70 4.38
N GLN A 50 -2.42 4.60 5.17
CA GLN A 50 -3.09 5.12 6.35
C GLN A 50 -4.30 5.90 5.83
N PRO A 51 -5.52 5.66 6.35
CA PRO A 51 -6.62 6.58 6.13
C PRO A 51 -6.08 7.96 6.51
N ALA A 52 -6.23 8.95 5.62
CA ALA A 52 -5.95 10.33 5.97
C ALA A 52 -6.95 10.72 7.07
N ALA A 53 -6.60 10.40 8.32
CA ALA A 53 -7.29 10.91 9.48
C ALA A 53 -7.21 12.43 9.34
N ASP A 54 -8.37 13.07 9.23
CA ASP A 54 -8.56 14.52 9.28
C ASP A 54 -8.25 15.33 8.01
N ALA A 55 -8.37 14.76 6.81
CA ALA A 55 -8.48 15.56 5.59
C ALA A 55 -9.88 16.21 5.47
N GLN A 56 -10.28 16.99 6.47
CA GLN A 56 -11.53 17.74 6.47
C GLN A 56 -11.40 18.94 5.51
N LEU A 57 -12.13 18.88 4.40
CA LEU A 57 -12.13 19.92 3.37
C LEU A 57 -12.81 21.21 3.85
N VAL A 58 -13.85 21.07 4.69
CA VAL A 58 -14.59 22.19 5.29
C VAL A 58 -14.41 22.17 6.79
N ARG A 59 -13.68 23.17 7.30
CA ARG A 59 -13.35 23.39 8.71
C ARG A 59 -14.20 24.52 9.29
N GLU A 60 -14.21 24.66 10.61
CA GLU A 60 -14.89 25.76 11.32
C GLU A 60 -14.45 27.16 10.83
N ASP A 61 -13.20 27.32 10.40
CA ASP A 61 -12.64 28.57 9.87
C ASP A 61 -12.86 28.75 8.35
N SER A 62 -13.58 27.84 7.69
CA SER A 62 -13.76 27.87 6.24
C SER A 62 -14.80 28.90 5.82
N HIS A 63 -14.51 29.65 4.76
CA HIS A 63 -15.36 30.74 4.35
C HIS A 63 -16.49 30.25 3.43
N ARG A 64 -17.70 30.09 3.98
CA ARG A 64 -18.88 29.68 3.21
C ARG A 64 -19.45 30.90 2.47
N ILE A 65 -19.48 30.83 1.15
CA ILE A 65 -19.96 31.90 0.26
C ILE A 65 -21.48 31.83 0.09
N THR A 66 -22.03 30.62 -0.03
CA THR A 66 -23.48 30.39 -0.15
C THR A 66 -24.00 29.58 1.02
N SER A 67 -25.31 29.66 1.28
CA SER A 67 -25.96 28.95 2.39
C SER A 67 -27.39 28.56 1.99
N PRO A 68 -27.53 27.56 1.10
CA PRO A 68 -28.84 27.06 0.70
C PRO A 68 -29.61 26.51 1.89
N ALA A 69 -30.94 26.63 1.88
CA ALA A 69 -31.80 26.11 2.95
C ALA A 69 -31.71 24.58 3.09
N VAL A 70 -31.48 23.89 1.97
CA VAL A 70 -31.17 22.46 1.91
C VAL A 70 -29.90 22.30 1.08
N GLU A 71 -28.82 21.89 1.74
CA GLU A 71 -27.51 21.72 1.13
C GLU A 71 -27.39 20.36 0.45
N LYS A 72 -27.42 20.33 -0.87
CA LYS A 72 -27.31 19.08 -1.64
C LYS A 72 -25.87 18.61 -1.81
N ALA A 73 -24.91 19.54 -1.84
CA ALA A 73 -23.48 19.27 -1.99
C ALA A 73 -22.63 20.49 -1.55
N GLN A 74 -21.31 20.30 -1.49
CA GLN A 74 -20.32 21.32 -1.17
C GLN A 74 -19.25 21.37 -2.26
N LEU A 75 -18.94 22.57 -2.73
CA LEU A 75 -17.79 22.84 -3.59
C LEU A 75 -16.76 23.64 -2.79
N VAL A 76 -15.59 23.04 -2.53
CA VAL A 76 -14.51 23.67 -1.76
C VAL A 76 -13.42 24.12 -2.72
N GLU A 77 -13.27 25.42 -2.87
CA GLU A 77 -12.23 26.05 -3.69
C GLU A 77 -11.03 26.43 -2.81
N PHE A 78 -9.88 25.82 -3.10
CA PHE A 78 -8.60 26.27 -2.56
C PHE A 78 -8.00 27.27 -3.54
N LEU A 79 -7.84 28.52 -3.09
CA LEU A 79 -7.40 29.61 -3.97
C LEU A 79 -6.34 30.47 -3.29
N ASP A 80 -5.50 31.05 -4.14
CA ASP A 80 -4.60 32.13 -3.80
C ASP A 80 -5.03 33.40 -4.53
N PHE A 81 -5.08 34.53 -3.83
CA PHE A 81 -5.40 35.83 -4.42
C PHE A 81 -4.27 36.34 -5.32
N GLU A 82 -3.06 35.80 -5.18
CA GLU A 82 -1.90 36.16 -5.98
C GLU A 82 -1.73 35.27 -7.23
N CYS A 83 -2.44 34.14 -7.33
CA CYS A 83 -2.32 33.21 -8.46
C CYS A 83 -3.11 33.67 -9.70
N GLU A 84 -2.42 33.80 -10.85
CA GLU A 84 -3.03 34.21 -12.12
C GLU A 84 -4.00 33.16 -12.69
N SER A 85 -3.71 31.88 -12.46
CA SER A 85 -4.58 30.78 -12.89
C SER A 85 -5.88 30.73 -12.09
N CYS A 86 -5.83 30.97 -10.78
CA CYS A 86 -7.03 31.13 -9.94
C CYS A 86 -7.86 32.33 -10.44
N ARG A 87 -7.23 33.46 -10.76
CA ARG A 87 -7.92 34.62 -11.33
C ARG A 87 -8.59 34.31 -12.68
N ALA A 88 -7.95 33.52 -13.54
CA ALA A 88 -8.51 33.11 -14.82
C ALA A 88 -9.74 32.20 -14.66
N ALA A 89 -9.79 31.38 -13.60
CA ALA A 89 -10.92 30.50 -13.29
C ALA A 89 -12.13 31.23 -12.68
N GLN A 90 -11.91 32.39 -12.04
CA GLN A 90 -12.95 33.11 -11.28
C GLN A 90 -14.26 33.37 -12.06
N PRO A 91 -14.26 33.75 -13.36
CA PRO A 91 -15.51 33.95 -14.11
C PRO A 91 -16.38 32.68 -14.16
N LEU A 92 -15.76 31.52 -14.37
CA LEU A 92 -16.47 30.23 -14.39
C LEU A 92 -17.04 29.89 -13.01
N VAL A 93 -16.29 30.14 -11.94
CA VAL A 93 -16.77 29.91 -10.56
C VAL A 93 -17.96 30.80 -10.25
N GLU A 94 -17.96 32.05 -10.70
CA GLU A 94 -19.10 32.97 -10.56
C GLU A 94 -20.33 32.54 -11.37
N GLU A 95 -20.15 31.96 -12.55
CA GLU A 95 -21.26 31.34 -13.31
C GLU A 95 -21.87 30.16 -12.55
N LEU A 96 -21.03 29.26 -12.01
CA LEU A 96 -21.50 28.13 -11.21
C LEU A 96 -22.22 28.59 -9.93
N LYS A 97 -21.74 29.65 -9.27
CA LYS A 97 -22.41 30.24 -8.10
C LYS A 97 -23.80 30.76 -8.45
N LYS A 98 -23.97 31.39 -9.61
CA LYS A 98 -25.28 31.87 -10.08
C LYS A 98 -26.24 30.72 -10.38
N GLU A 99 -25.75 29.65 -10.97
CA GLU A 99 -26.59 28.51 -11.38
C GLU A 99 -26.94 27.57 -10.21
N TYR A 100 -26.01 27.37 -9.28
CA TYR A 100 -26.11 26.34 -8.24
C TYR A 100 -26.08 26.88 -6.80
N GLY A 101 -25.91 28.19 -6.57
CA GLY A 101 -25.76 28.77 -5.23
C GLY A 101 -26.93 28.52 -4.28
N ASP A 102 -28.14 28.31 -4.82
CA ASP A 102 -29.34 27.96 -4.06
C ASP A 102 -29.46 26.46 -3.75
N GLN A 103 -28.56 25.64 -4.29
CA GLN A 103 -28.59 24.17 -4.19
C GLN A 103 -27.36 23.60 -3.47
N ILE A 104 -26.19 24.22 -3.62
CA ILE A 104 -24.94 23.76 -3.05
C ILE A 104 -24.24 24.88 -2.29
N THR A 105 -23.42 24.51 -1.32
CA THR A 105 -22.57 25.43 -0.58
C THR A 105 -21.23 25.59 -1.28
N PHE A 106 -20.92 26.80 -1.73
CA PHE A 106 -19.59 27.18 -2.15
C PHE A 106 -18.76 27.58 -0.93
N VAL A 107 -17.56 27.03 -0.79
CA VAL A 107 -16.66 27.28 0.33
C VAL A 107 -15.29 27.65 -0.22
N ASN A 108 -14.75 28.77 0.25
CA ASN A 108 -13.43 29.23 -0.13
C ASN A 108 -12.43 28.95 1.00
N ARG A 109 -11.25 28.46 0.61
CA ARG A 109 -10.12 28.16 1.48
C ARG A 109 -8.91 28.90 0.94
N TYR A 110 -8.39 29.85 1.73
CA TYR A 110 -7.17 30.55 1.35
C TYR A 110 -5.98 29.59 1.40
N PHE A 111 -5.27 29.47 0.28
CA PHE A 111 -4.11 28.60 0.10
C PHE A 111 -3.00 29.37 -0.63
N PRO A 112 -2.22 30.19 0.10
CA PRO A 112 -1.16 30.97 -0.50
C PRO A 112 -0.08 30.06 -1.08
N LEU A 113 0.23 30.26 -2.35
CA LEU A 113 1.35 29.62 -3.03
C LEU A 113 2.65 30.33 -2.62
N PRO A 114 3.77 29.59 -2.56
CA PRO A 114 5.07 30.25 -2.50
C PRO A 114 5.30 31.01 -3.81
N GLY A 115 5.59 32.31 -3.70
CA GLY A 115 5.91 33.18 -4.83
C GLY A 115 7.27 32.89 -5.48
#